data_AF-A0A927PR76-F1
#
_entry.id   AF-A0A927PR76-F1
#
_cell.length_a   1.000
_cell.length_b   1.000
_cell.length_c   1.000
_cell.angle_alpha   90.00
_cell.angle_beta   90.00
_cell.angle_gamma   90.00
#
_symmetry.space_group_name_H-M   'P 1'
#
loop_
_entity.id
_entity.type
_entity.pdbx_description
1 polymer ?
#
loop_
_entity_poly.entity_id
_entity_poly.type
_entity_poly.pdbx_seq_one_letter_code
_entity_poly.pdbx_strand_id
1 'polypeptide(L)'
;MRTIVVFVMSLAAALLFLGIERFAGIPWNFHPDSVTYATFAHDTVRAILAQSYFLILNNGYYFWADLLGMSVALMTAANMLLFASTNVILFRFHDRYCNNDRGSVRWLIALLLILANPYRLHLATTALKDTMIVMFVVLMAVNGRRAVPWFAPFLGILRVASIFYLIIKLPRKHLIRLLFVALLLSLVFADALGGRLLEFNSADMQLREFDRIPNFRNLGLFGTLARGVFWPILAMTGAFAVLSPALAFIPVAIGSVMNQIYCRMATGRFAVPLAILVPMAIIGALVTGYTAYIRYVYPLLVVLPIVAIQQRYTEEVDRLRQAGIAPAFAA
;
A
#
# COMPACT_ATOMS: atom_id res chain seq x y z
N MET A 1 11.79 -23.51 12.00
CA MET A 1 11.94 -24.11 10.65
C MET A 1 11.06 -23.44 9.58
N ARG A 2 9.72 -23.39 9.73
CA ARG A 2 8.81 -22.88 8.67
C ARG A 2 9.05 -21.42 8.23
N THR A 3 9.34 -20.52 9.16
CA THR A 3 9.60 -19.10 8.81
C THR A 3 10.88 -18.90 8.00
N ILE A 4 11.91 -19.70 8.26
CA ILE A 4 13.18 -19.66 7.51
C ILE A 4 12.92 -20.14 6.08
N VAL A 5 12.13 -21.20 5.90
CA VAL A 5 11.73 -21.68 4.57
C VAL A 5 11.00 -20.59 3.80
N VAL A 6 10.00 -19.92 4.40
CA VAL A 6 9.28 -18.81 3.75
C VAL A 6 10.22 -17.66 3.37
N PHE A 7 11.17 -17.32 4.25
CA PHE A 7 12.16 -16.28 3.98
C PHE A 7 13.03 -16.62 2.77
N VAL A 8 13.65 -17.81 2.77
CA VAL A 8 14.53 -18.28 1.69
C VAL A 8 13.77 -18.42 0.38
N MET A 9 12.57 -18.99 0.40
CA MET A 9 11.72 -19.10 -0.80
C MET A 9 11.31 -17.73 -1.36
N SER A 10 11.08 -16.74 -0.49
CA SER A 10 10.76 -15.38 -0.92
C SER A 10 11.96 -14.70 -1.59
N LEU A 11 13.18 -14.92 -1.07
CA LEU A 11 14.41 -14.45 -1.72
C LEU A 11 14.64 -15.13 -3.08
N ALA A 12 14.48 -16.45 -3.13
CA ALA A 12 14.61 -17.21 -4.38
C ALA A 12 13.60 -16.73 -5.43
N ALA A 13 12.34 -16.49 -5.04
CA ALA A 13 11.31 -15.95 -5.92
C ALA A 13 11.67 -14.54 -6.43
N ALA A 14 12.20 -13.66 -5.57
CA ALA A 14 12.61 -12.32 -5.97
C ALA A 14 13.81 -12.33 -6.93
N LEU A 15 14.80 -13.20 -6.69
CA LEU A 15 15.95 -13.38 -7.58
C LEU A 15 15.53 -13.95 -8.93
N LEU A 16 14.65 -14.97 -8.94
CA LEU A 16 14.10 -15.53 -10.17
C LEU A 16 13.33 -14.46 -10.96
N PHE A 17 12.49 -13.67 -10.30
CA PHE A 17 11.73 -12.61 -10.93
C PHE A 17 12.64 -11.51 -11.49
N LEU A 18 13.69 -11.11 -10.74
CA LEU A 18 14.71 -10.19 -11.26
C LEU A 18 15.34 -10.75 -12.54
N GLY A 19 15.71 -12.04 -12.55
CA GLY A 19 16.22 -12.71 -13.74
C GLY A 19 15.26 -12.63 -14.93
N ILE A 20 13.96 -12.88 -14.70
CA ILE A 20 12.91 -12.76 -15.73
C ILE A 20 12.80 -11.32 -16.24
N GLU A 21 12.82 -10.31 -15.37
CA GLU A 21 12.77 -8.90 -15.77
C GLU A 21 13.97 -8.51 -16.63
N ARG A 22 15.18 -8.93 -16.25
CA ARG A 22 16.40 -8.66 -17.03
C ARG A 22 16.36 -9.37 -18.38
N PHE A 23 15.88 -10.60 -18.41
CA PHE A 23 15.69 -11.36 -19.66
C PHE A 23 14.65 -10.69 -20.58
N ALA A 24 13.57 -10.16 -20.02
CA ALA A 24 12.54 -9.41 -20.75
C ALA A 24 12.99 -8.00 -21.19
N GLY A 25 14.26 -7.64 -20.97
CA GLY A 25 14.82 -6.36 -21.38
C GLY A 25 14.38 -5.18 -20.51
N ILE A 26 13.89 -5.42 -19.29
CA ILE A 26 13.61 -4.35 -18.32
C ILE A 26 14.93 -4.03 -17.60
N PRO A 27 15.56 -2.87 -17.83
CA PRO A 27 16.83 -2.51 -17.20
C PRO A 27 16.61 -1.92 -15.80
N TRP A 28 17.69 -1.72 -15.05
CA TRP A 28 17.60 -1.20 -13.68
C TRP A 28 17.12 0.25 -13.63
N ASN A 29 17.39 1.02 -14.70
CA ASN A 29 17.01 2.41 -14.89
C ASN A 29 15.60 2.57 -15.49
N PHE A 30 14.82 1.48 -15.58
CA PHE A 30 13.44 1.52 -16.07
C PHE A 30 12.56 2.48 -15.24
N HIS A 31 12.79 2.55 -13.92
CA HIS A 31 12.08 3.47 -13.03
C HIS A 31 12.86 4.78 -12.85
N PRO A 32 12.28 5.95 -13.16
CA PRO A 32 12.93 7.24 -12.97
C PRO A 32 13.41 7.48 -11.54
N ASP A 33 12.64 7.02 -10.55
CA ASP A 33 13.00 7.17 -9.14
C ASP A 33 14.27 6.40 -8.80
N SER A 34 14.45 5.18 -9.34
CA SER A 34 15.68 4.40 -9.15
C SER A 34 16.92 5.16 -9.65
N VAL A 35 16.81 5.81 -10.81
CA VAL A 35 17.87 6.66 -11.37
C VAL A 35 18.12 7.85 -10.45
N THR A 36 17.05 8.53 -10.02
CA THR A 36 17.13 9.69 -9.14
C THR A 36 17.87 9.38 -7.84
N TYR A 37 17.56 8.24 -7.21
CA TYR A 37 18.25 7.81 -5.99
C TYR A 37 19.70 7.40 -6.24
N ALA A 38 20.00 6.76 -7.37
CA ALA A 38 21.36 6.35 -7.71
C ALA A 38 22.28 7.51 -8.13
N THR A 39 21.70 8.63 -8.59
CA THR A 39 22.47 9.78 -9.09
C THR A 39 22.56 10.93 -8.10
N PHE A 40 21.48 11.24 -7.38
CA PHE A 40 21.37 12.50 -6.62
C PHE A 40 21.31 12.33 -5.10
N ALA A 41 21.36 11.11 -4.57
CA ALA A 41 21.16 10.88 -3.15
C ALA A 41 22.20 11.60 -2.27
N HIS A 42 23.48 11.53 -2.64
CA HIS A 42 24.54 12.17 -1.86
C HIS A 42 24.35 13.69 -1.74
N ASP A 43 24.13 14.36 -2.87
CA ASP A 43 23.94 15.80 -2.92
C ASP A 43 22.66 16.23 -2.21
N THR A 44 21.59 15.45 -2.37
CA THR A 44 20.31 15.70 -1.68
C THR A 44 20.45 15.57 -0.17
N VAL A 45 21.16 14.54 0.32
CA VAL A 45 21.42 14.36 1.75
C VAL A 45 22.23 15.53 2.31
N ARG A 46 23.31 15.94 1.63
CA ARG A 46 24.10 17.11 2.05
C ARG A 46 23.27 18.39 2.10
N ALA A 47 22.43 18.63 1.08
CA ALA A 47 21.57 19.80 1.04
C ALA A 47 20.56 19.82 2.19
N ILE A 48 19.95 18.67 2.51
CA ILE A 48 19.02 18.53 3.65
C ILE A 48 19.72 18.84 4.97
N LEU A 49 20.91 18.27 5.19
CA LEU A 49 21.69 18.48 6.42
C LEU A 49 22.19 19.92 6.57
N ALA A 50 22.42 20.62 5.46
CA ALA A 50 22.86 22.01 5.47
C ALA A 50 21.73 23.03 5.68
N GLN A 51 20.49 22.73 5.24
CA GLN A 51 19.37 23.68 5.29
C GLN A 51 18.47 23.48 6.52
N SER A 52 17.86 22.29 6.65
CA SER A 52 16.91 22.00 7.72
C SER A 52 16.65 20.51 7.84
N TYR A 53 16.81 19.96 9.04
CA TYR A 53 16.53 18.56 9.34
C TYR A 53 15.07 18.16 9.06
N PHE A 54 14.11 19.10 9.06
CA PHE A 54 12.71 18.80 8.72
C PHE A 54 12.52 18.39 7.26
N LEU A 55 13.44 18.73 6.37
CA LEU A 55 13.42 18.28 4.98
C LEU A 55 13.66 16.78 4.83
N ILE A 56 14.05 16.07 5.90
CA ILE A 56 14.10 14.60 5.89
C ILE A 56 12.72 13.98 5.66
N LEU A 57 11.64 14.68 6.05
CA LEU A 57 10.28 14.25 5.78
C LEU A 57 10.06 14.18 4.27
N ASN A 58 9.47 13.08 3.80
CA ASN A 58 9.33 12.71 2.38
C ASN A 58 10.62 12.33 1.62
N ASN A 59 11.81 12.60 2.17
CA ASN A 59 13.12 12.43 1.52
C ASN A 59 14.01 11.36 2.16
N GLY A 60 13.51 10.63 3.16
CA GLY A 60 14.32 9.66 3.90
C GLY A 60 14.95 8.53 3.08
N TYR A 61 14.39 8.21 1.90
CA TYR A 61 14.98 7.19 1.04
C TYR A 61 16.30 7.65 0.40
N TYR A 62 16.56 8.96 0.26
CA TYR A 62 17.87 9.44 -0.18
C TYR A 62 18.96 9.12 0.84
N PHE A 63 18.67 9.21 2.14
CA PHE A 63 19.60 8.78 3.19
C PHE A 63 19.88 7.27 3.11
N TRP A 64 18.86 6.48 2.81
CA TRP A 64 19.02 5.03 2.61
C TRP A 64 19.87 4.70 1.38
N ALA A 65 19.65 5.41 0.27
CA ALA A 65 20.44 5.26 -0.95
C ALA A 65 21.90 5.69 -0.77
N ASP A 66 22.13 6.82 -0.10
CA ASP A 66 23.48 7.32 0.22
C ASP A 66 24.24 6.35 1.14
N LEU A 67 23.58 5.81 2.17
CA LEU A 67 24.14 4.79 3.07
C LEU A 67 24.60 3.53 2.31
N LEU A 68 23.89 3.15 1.25
CA LEU A 68 24.22 2.01 0.39
C LEU A 68 25.19 2.39 -0.75
N GLY A 69 25.85 3.54 -0.66
CA GLY A 69 26.81 4.04 -1.64
C GLY A 69 26.20 4.29 -3.02
N MET A 70 24.89 4.62 -3.06
CA MET A 70 24.11 4.82 -4.29
C MET A 70 24.12 3.61 -5.25
N SER A 71 24.52 2.44 -4.77
CA SER A 71 24.59 1.23 -5.57
C SER A 71 23.20 0.64 -5.79
N VAL A 72 22.76 0.61 -7.05
CA VAL A 72 21.47 0.03 -7.45
C VAL A 72 21.37 -1.44 -7.08
N ALA A 73 22.47 -2.17 -7.18
CA ALA A 73 22.53 -3.58 -6.78
C ALA A 73 22.29 -3.75 -5.27
N LEU A 74 22.93 -2.92 -4.43
CA LEU A 74 22.75 -2.97 -2.98
C LEU A 74 21.34 -2.51 -2.56
N MET A 75 20.81 -1.44 -3.16
CA MET A 75 19.43 -1.00 -2.93
C MET A 75 18.41 -2.07 -3.32
N THR A 76 18.62 -2.74 -4.46
CA THR A 76 17.75 -3.85 -4.91
C THR A 76 17.84 -5.04 -3.96
N ALA A 77 19.05 -5.44 -3.55
CA ALA A 77 19.25 -6.52 -2.58
C ALA A 77 18.58 -6.21 -1.22
N ALA A 78 18.69 -4.97 -0.75
CA ALA A 78 17.99 -4.51 0.44
C ALA A 78 16.46 -4.64 0.28
N ASN A 79 15.90 -4.22 -0.86
CA ASN A 79 14.47 -4.37 -1.12
C ASN A 79 14.02 -5.85 -1.17
N MET A 80 14.83 -6.75 -1.72
CA MET A 80 14.56 -8.20 -1.66
C MET A 80 14.52 -8.73 -0.22
N LEU A 81 15.45 -8.29 0.64
CA LEU A 81 15.47 -8.65 2.07
C LEU A 81 14.23 -8.13 2.81
N LEU A 82 13.82 -6.90 2.54
CA LEU A 82 12.61 -6.30 3.10
C LEU A 82 11.35 -7.04 2.62
N PHE A 83 11.29 -7.41 1.34
CA PHE A 83 10.21 -8.23 0.78
C PHE A 83 10.12 -9.60 1.45
N ALA A 84 11.24 -10.31 1.58
CA ALA A 84 11.28 -11.61 2.24
C ALA A 84 10.88 -11.52 3.72
N SER A 85 11.35 -10.50 4.43
CA SER A 85 10.96 -10.22 5.82
C SER A 85 9.46 -9.92 5.94
N THR A 86 8.91 -9.14 5.01
CA THR A 86 7.47 -8.84 4.93
C THR A 86 6.67 -10.13 4.71
N ASN A 87 7.12 -11.03 3.84
CA ASN A 87 6.49 -12.31 3.61
C ASN A 87 6.50 -13.23 4.85
N VAL A 88 7.55 -13.20 5.67
CA VAL A 88 7.56 -13.91 6.96
C VAL A 88 6.49 -13.37 7.90
N ILE A 89 6.31 -12.05 7.97
CA ILE A 89 5.28 -11.42 8.80
C ILE A 89 3.88 -11.81 8.31
N LEU A 90 3.64 -11.77 7.00
CA LEU A 90 2.37 -12.15 6.38
C LEU A 90 2.07 -13.65 6.56
N PHE A 91 3.10 -14.50 6.47
CA PHE A 91 2.97 -15.93 6.77
C PHE A 91 2.54 -16.14 8.23
N ARG A 92 3.21 -15.51 9.20
CA ARG A 92 2.83 -15.61 10.62
C ARG A 92 1.41 -15.11 10.86
N PHE A 93 1.01 -14.03 10.18
CA PHE A 93 -0.35 -13.53 10.24
C PHE A 93 -1.35 -14.57 9.70
N HIS A 94 -1.14 -15.08 8.48
CA HIS A 94 -2.01 -16.09 7.88
C HIS A 94 -2.10 -17.36 8.73
N ASP A 95 -0.96 -17.82 9.25
CA ASP A 95 -0.86 -19.00 10.10
C ASP A 95 -1.62 -18.86 11.42
N ARG A 96 -1.64 -17.64 11.99
CA ARG A 96 -2.42 -17.33 13.21
C ARG A 96 -3.93 -17.29 12.95
N TYR A 97 -4.36 -16.64 11.87
CA TYR A 97 -5.78 -16.33 11.66
C TYR A 97 -6.53 -17.32 10.75
N CYS A 98 -5.81 -18.12 9.96
CA CYS A 98 -6.41 -19.10 9.03
C CYS A 98 -6.05 -20.55 9.41
N ASN A 99 -5.81 -20.83 10.69
CA ASN A 99 -5.29 -22.13 11.15
C ASN A 99 -6.29 -23.30 11.03
N ASN A 100 -7.60 -23.02 10.92
CA ASN A 100 -8.63 -24.06 10.89
C ASN A 100 -8.47 -25.03 9.69
N ASP A 101 -7.95 -24.53 8.57
CA ASP A 101 -7.75 -25.29 7.34
C ASP A 101 -6.26 -25.67 7.13
N ARG A 102 -5.42 -25.58 8.16
CA ARG A 102 -3.96 -25.69 8.01
C ARG A 102 -3.56 -27.03 7.39
N GLY A 103 -2.72 -26.97 6.36
CA GLY A 103 -2.26 -28.13 5.61
C GLY A 103 -3.19 -28.55 4.45
N SER A 104 -4.39 -27.97 4.35
CA SER A 104 -5.24 -28.16 3.18
C SER A 104 -4.69 -27.44 1.94
N VAL A 105 -5.08 -27.92 0.76
CA VAL A 105 -4.77 -27.25 -0.52
C VAL A 105 -5.31 -25.82 -0.55
N ARG A 106 -6.52 -25.61 -0.01
CA ARG A 106 -7.13 -24.28 0.11
C ARG A 106 -6.26 -23.32 0.92
N TRP A 107 -5.72 -23.78 2.04
CA TRP A 107 -4.83 -22.99 2.88
C TRP A 107 -3.54 -22.62 2.16
N LEU A 108 -2.94 -23.59 1.44
CA LEU A 108 -1.73 -23.34 0.66
C LEU A 108 -1.97 -22.33 -0.48
N ILE A 109 -3.08 -22.45 -1.21
CA ILE A 109 -3.46 -21.49 -2.26
C ILE A 109 -3.63 -20.09 -1.66
N ALA A 110 -4.35 -19.96 -0.53
CA ALA A 110 -4.50 -18.68 0.14
C ALA A 110 -3.14 -18.09 0.55
N LEU A 111 -2.24 -18.90 1.11
CA LEU A 111 -0.90 -18.46 1.43
C LEU A 111 -0.14 -17.96 0.19
N LEU A 112 -0.22 -18.66 -0.94
CA LEU A 112 0.42 -18.23 -2.18
C LEU A 112 -0.15 -16.91 -2.70
N LEU A 113 -1.47 -16.69 -2.62
CA LEU A 113 -2.10 -15.45 -3.06
C LEU A 113 -1.57 -14.21 -2.33
N ILE A 114 -1.23 -14.32 -1.04
CA ILE A 114 -0.72 -13.18 -0.26
C ILE A 114 0.81 -13.02 -0.40
N LEU A 115 1.56 -14.13 -0.51
CA LEU A 115 3.03 -14.10 -0.58
C LEU A 115 3.58 -13.83 -1.98
N ALA A 116 2.92 -14.32 -3.03
CA ALA A 116 3.36 -14.26 -4.42
C ALA A 116 2.66 -13.16 -5.23
N ASN A 117 2.25 -12.06 -4.58
CA ASN A 117 1.64 -10.92 -5.26
C ASN A 117 2.65 -10.32 -6.28
N PRO A 118 2.34 -10.33 -7.59
CA PRO A 118 3.33 -10.06 -8.63
C PRO A 118 3.83 -8.61 -8.59
N TYR A 119 3.01 -7.65 -8.19
CA TYR A 119 3.47 -6.27 -8.08
C TYR A 119 4.36 -6.05 -6.84
N ARG A 120 4.14 -6.76 -5.72
CA ARG A 120 5.09 -6.72 -4.59
C ARG A 120 6.46 -7.26 -5.00
N LEU A 121 6.46 -8.31 -5.83
CA LEU A 121 7.67 -8.92 -6.34
C LEU A 121 8.42 -7.95 -7.26
N HIS A 122 7.72 -7.28 -8.19
CA HIS A 122 8.27 -6.20 -9.02
C HIS A 122 8.85 -5.03 -8.20
N LEU A 123 8.18 -4.60 -7.14
CA LEU A 123 8.71 -3.56 -6.24
C LEU A 123 9.95 -4.05 -5.47
N ALA A 124 10.06 -5.34 -5.19
CA ALA A 124 11.21 -5.91 -4.50
C ALA A 124 12.46 -6.00 -5.39
N THR A 125 12.29 -6.10 -6.72
CA THR A 125 13.38 -6.20 -7.71
C THR A 125 13.84 -4.85 -8.25
N THR A 126 13.29 -3.75 -7.72
CA THR A 126 13.56 -2.38 -8.15
C THR A 126 13.99 -1.53 -6.96
N ALA A 127 14.87 -0.54 -7.17
CA ALA A 127 15.41 0.32 -6.10
C ALA A 127 14.43 1.44 -5.69
N LEU A 128 13.23 1.06 -5.23
CA LEU A 128 12.16 1.97 -4.87
C LEU A 128 11.87 1.97 -3.37
N LYS A 129 11.47 3.14 -2.84
CA LYS A 129 11.06 3.31 -1.44
C LYS A 129 9.76 2.58 -1.09
N ASP A 130 8.95 2.23 -2.09
CA ASP A 130 7.64 1.61 -1.90
C ASP A 130 7.70 0.27 -1.14
N THR A 131 8.76 -0.53 -1.33
CA THR A 131 8.96 -1.78 -0.58
C THR A 131 9.15 -1.54 0.92
N MET A 132 9.92 -0.51 1.30
CA MET A 132 10.06 -0.09 2.71
C MET A 132 8.73 0.39 3.29
N ILE A 133 7.99 1.22 2.54
CA ILE A 133 6.67 1.71 2.97
C ILE A 133 5.71 0.54 3.20
N VAL A 134 5.64 -0.41 2.26
CA VAL A 134 4.81 -1.62 2.39
C VAL A 134 5.18 -2.40 3.65
N MET A 135 6.47 -2.63 3.92
CA MET A 135 6.92 -3.33 5.11
C MET A 135 6.44 -2.64 6.40
N PHE A 136 6.60 -1.33 6.52
CA PHE A 136 6.16 -0.58 7.70
C PHE A 136 4.63 -0.54 7.86
N VAL A 137 3.87 -0.41 6.76
CA VAL A 137 2.40 -0.47 6.81
C VAL A 137 1.94 -1.88 7.21
N VAL A 138 2.59 -2.95 6.73
CA VAL A 138 2.30 -4.33 7.16
C VAL A 138 2.62 -4.55 8.64
N LEU A 139 3.79 -4.11 9.11
CA LEU A 139 4.17 -4.19 10.53
C LEU A 139 3.17 -3.45 11.41
N MET A 140 2.76 -2.25 11.00
CA MET A 140 1.73 -1.49 11.69
C MET A 140 0.40 -2.25 11.67
N ALA A 141 -0.06 -2.75 10.52
CA ALA A 141 -1.32 -3.47 10.37
C ALA A 141 -1.39 -4.72 11.26
N VAL A 142 -0.34 -5.55 11.29
CA VAL A 142 -0.31 -6.80 12.05
C VAL A 142 -0.23 -6.58 13.56
N ASN A 143 0.58 -5.61 14.04
CA ASN A 143 0.90 -5.45 15.47
C ASN A 143 -0.06 -4.52 16.26
N GLY A 144 -1.26 -4.26 15.72
CA GLY A 144 -2.28 -3.47 16.42
C GLY A 144 -1.93 -1.98 16.59
N ARG A 145 -2.50 -1.30 17.60
CA ARG A 145 -2.31 0.15 17.81
C ARG A 145 -0.99 0.51 18.49
N ARG A 146 -0.43 -0.39 19.30
CA ARG A 146 0.84 -0.15 20.03
C ARG A 146 2.03 0.04 19.09
N ALA A 147 1.92 -0.46 17.86
CA ALA A 147 2.92 -0.34 16.82
C ALA A 147 2.96 1.03 16.13
N VAL A 148 1.89 1.84 16.23
CA VAL A 148 1.78 3.13 15.55
C VAL A 148 2.92 4.11 15.91
N PRO A 149 3.22 4.40 17.19
CA PRO A 149 4.29 5.35 17.53
C PRO A 149 5.67 4.90 17.04
N TRP A 150 5.89 3.60 16.87
CA TRP A 150 7.15 3.05 16.39
C TRP A 150 7.32 3.14 14.89
N PHE A 151 6.26 2.97 14.09
CA PHE A 151 6.36 2.92 12.63
C PHE A 151 5.88 4.18 11.90
N ALA A 152 5.00 4.98 12.52
CA ALA A 152 4.50 6.21 11.92
C ALA A 152 5.60 7.24 11.60
N PRO A 153 6.63 7.45 12.45
CA PRO A 153 7.72 8.37 12.13
C PRO A 153 8.49 7.95 10.87
N PHE A 154 8.83 6.67 10.74
CA PHE A 154 9.52 6.15 9.56
C PHE A 154 8.69 6.31 8.28
N LEU A 155 7.36 6.12 8.39
CA LEU A 155 6.45 6.36 7.28
C LEU A 155 6.45 7.83 6.84
N GLY A 156 6.45 8.79 7.77
CA GLY A 156 6.54 10.22 7.45
C GLY A 156 7.86 10.62 6.81
N ILE A 157 8.97 10.03 7.30
CA ILE A 157 10.31 10.19 6.73
C ILE A 157 10.35 9.73 5.26
N LEU A 158 9.74 8.59 4.94
CA LEU A 158 9.70 8.07 3.57
C LEU A 158 8.71 8.81 2.66
N ARG A 159 7.56 9.21 3.21
CA ARG A 159 6.45 9.80 2.46
C ARG A 159 5.46 10.50 3.40
N VAL A 160 5.32 11.81 3.30
CA VAL A 160 4.42 12.62 4.16
C VAL A 160 2.96 12.16 4.06
N ALA A 161 2.49 11.82 2.86
CA ALA A 161 1.13 11.29 2.65
C ALA A 161 0.85 9.97 3.39
N SER A 162 1.87 9.30 3.93
CA SER A 162 1.69 8.09 4.73
C SER A 162 0.93 8.32 6.04
N ILE A 163 0.73 9.58 6.46
CA ILE A 163 -0.17 9.91 7.57
C ILE A 163 -1.58 9.36 7.36
N PHE A 164 -2.04 9.29 6.11
CA PHE A 164 -3.34 8.70 5.78
C PHE A 164 -3.38 7.19 6.05
N TYR A 165 -2.24 6.50 6.06
CA TYR A 165 -2.20 5.07 6.42
C TYR A 165 -2.54 4.83 7.89
N LEU A 166 -2.43 5.84 8.76
CA LEU A 166 -2.83 5.72 10.16
C LEU A 166 -4.35 5.53 10.33
N ILE A 167 -5.14 5.97 9.34
CA ILE A 167 -6.60 5.84 9.32
C ILE A 167 -7.03 4.36 9.43
N ILE A 168 -6.20 3.42 8.95
CA ILE A 168 -6.50 1.98 9.04
C ILE A 168 -6.64 1.47 10.49
N LYS A 169 -6.11 2.23 11.47
CA LYS A 169 -6.14 1.88 12.91
C LYS A 169 -7.30 2.49 13.67
N LEU A 170 -8.08 3.36 13.04
CA LEU A 170 -9.24 3.98 13.65
C LEU A 170 -10.41 2.98 13.71
N PRO A 171 -11.10 2.84 14.86
CA PRO A 171 -12.35 2.09 14.92
C PRO A 171 -13.38 2.60 13.93
N ARG A 172 -14.22 1.71 13.42
CA ARG A 172 -15.34 2.04 12.52
C ARG A 172 -16.21 3.20 13.05
N LYS A 173 -16.52 3.20 14.35
CA LYS A 173 -17.30 4.30 14.98
C LYS A 173 -16.64 5.67 14.87
N HIS A 174 -15.31 5.74 14.97
CA HIS A 174 -14.56 6.99 14.84
C HIS A 174 -14.40 7.38 13.37
N LEU A 175 -14.26 6.42 12.45
CA LEU A 175 -14.27 6.68 11.02
C LEU A 175 -15.59 7.30 10.55
N ILE A 176 -16.72 6.77 11.01
CA ILE A 176 -18.05 7.33 10.68
C ILE A 176 -18.17 8.77 11.21
N ARG A 177 -17.74 9.01 12.46
CA ARG A 177 -17.71 10.38 13.03
C ARG A 177 -16.79 11.31 12.24
N LEU A 178 -15.60 10.85 11.86
CA LEU A 178 -14.66 11.62 11.06
C LEU A 178 -15.26 11.99 9.71
N LEU A 179 -15.91 11.05 9.02
CA LEU A 179 -16.60 11.29 7.76
C LEU A 179 -17.75 12.29 7.92
N PHE A 180 -18.52 12.17 8.99
CA PHE A 180 -19.60 13.11 9.30
C PHE A 180 -19.05 14.53 9.55
N VAL A 181 -17.99 14.66 10.36
CA VAL A 181 -17.33 15.95 10.60
C VAL A 181 -16.74 16.52 9.31
N ALA A 182 -16.07 15.69 8.50
CA ALA A 182 -15.53 16.11 7.21
C ALA A 182 -16.63 16.59 6.26
N LEU A 183 -17.78 15.92 6.25
CA LEU A 183 -18.96 16.35 5.49
C LEU A 183 -19.47 17.71 5.99
N LEU A 184 -19.67 17.89 7.30
CA LEU A 184 -20.08 19.18 7.86
C LEU A 184 -19.10 20.30 7.54
N LEU A 185 -17.80 20.07 7.70
CA LEU A 185 -16.76 21.03 7.35
C LEU A 185 -16.77 21.36 5.85
N SER A 186 -17.00 20.37 4.99
CA SER A 186 -17.11 20.59 3.56
C SER A 186 -18.31 21.44 3.17
N LEU A 187 -19.41 21.39 3.94
CA LEU A 187 -20.58 22.25 3.74
C LEU A 187 -20.34 23.68 4.22
N VAL A 188 -19.65 23.87 5.35
CA VAL A 188 -19.35 25.19 5.92
C VAL A 188 -18.26 25.92 5.13
N PHE A 189 -17.23 25.19 4.69
CA PHE A 189 -16.06 25.75 3.99
C PHE A 189 -16.05 25.36 2.50
N ALA A 190 -17.23 25.21 1.89
CA ALA A 190 -17.36 24.70 0.53
C ALA A 190 -16.53 25.49 -0.49
N ASP A 191 -16.58 26.83 -0.42
CA ASP A 191 -15.86 27.70 -1.36
C ASP A 191 -14.34 27.62 -1.16
N ALA A 192 -13.88 27.67 0.09
CA ALA A 192 -12.45 27.62 0.42
C ALA A 192 -11.82 26.26 0.10
N LEU A 193 -12.48 25.16 0.50
CA LEU A 193 -12.02 23.80 0.23
C LEU A 193 -12.14 23.45 -1.26
N GLY A 194 -13.25 23.83 -1.89
CA GLY A 194 -13.47 23.64 -3.32
C GLY A 194 -12.42 24.36 -4.16
N GLY A 195 -12.16 25.63 -3.86
CA GLY A 195 -11.13 26.43 -4.54
C GLY A 195 -9.74 25.82 -4.42
N ARG A 196 -9.32 25.40 -3.22
CA ARG A 196 -8.01 24.76 -3.00
C ARG A 196 -7.88 23.40 -3.70
N LEU A 197 -8.93 22.59 -3.68
CA LEU A 197 -8.93 21.31 -4.38
C LEU A 197 -8.87 21.50 -5.91
N LEU A 198 -9.57 22.50 -6.44
CA LEU A 198 -9.50 22.83 -7.86
C LEU A 198 -8.11 23.33 -8.24
N GLU A 199 -7.52 24.24 -7.46
CA GLU A 199 -6.17 24.76 -7.67
C GLU A 199 -5.16 23.60 -7.74
N PHE A 200 -5.19 22.70 -6.75
CA PHE A 200 -4.28 21.55 -6.69
C PHE A 200 -4.44 20.60 -7.88
N ASN A 201 -5.68 20.39 -8.33
CA ASN A 201 -5.99 19.50 -9.46
C ASN A 201 -5.88 20.17 -10.83
N SER A 202 -5.73 21.49 -10.87
CA SER A 202 -5.50 22.26 -12.09
C SER A 202 -4.02 22.30 -12.48
N ALA A 203 -3.11 21.99 -11.56
CA ALA A 203 -1.68 21.89 -11.82
C ALA A 203 -1.41 20.93 -12.99
N ASP A 204 -0.83 21.46 -14.06
CA ASP A 204 -0.65 20.73 -15.31
C ASP A 204 0.53 19.77 -15.19
N MET A 205 0.25 18.56 -14.73
CA MET A 205 1.16 17.44 -14.90
C MET A 205 0.82 16.81 -16.24
N GLN A 206 1.77 16.78 -17.18
CA GLN A 206 1.62 16.07 -18.44
C GLN A 206 1.27 14.60 -18.15
N LEU A 207 -0.02 14.28 -18.23
CA LEU A 207 -0.50 12.92 -18.06
C LEU A 207 0.08 12.10 -19.19
N ARG A 208 0.78 11.02 -18.84
CA ARG A 208 1.37 10.13 -19.83
C ARG A 208 0.24 9.47 -20.63
N GLU A 209 0.47 9.17 -21.90
CA GLU A 209 -0.54 8.63 -22.81
C GLU A 209 -1.20 7.33 -22.34
N PHE A 210 -0.58 6.65 -21.38
CA PHE A 210 -1.05 5.40 -20.80
C PHE A 210 -1.92 5.59 -19.54
N ASP A 211 -2.04 6.81 -19.00
CA ASP A 211 -2.92 7.14 -17.86
C ASP A 211 -4.37 7.44 -18.33
N ARG A 212 -4.89 6.67 -19.29
CA ARG A 212 -6.24 6.83 -19.90
C ARG A 212 -7.40 6.42 -18.99
N ILE A 213 -7.21 6.50 -17.68
CA ILE A 213 -8.24 6.17 -16.70
C ILE A 213 -9.07 7.44 -16.47
N PRO A 214 -10.41 7.35 -16.39
CA PRO A 214 -11.26 8.51 -16.18
C PRO A 214 -10.79 9.34 -14.98
N ASN A 215 -10.32 10.56 -15.26
CA ASN A 215 -9.85 11.51 -14.26
C ASN A 215 -10.89 12.58 -13.91
N PHE A 216 -11.99 12.65 -14.68
CA PHE A 216 -13.10 13.59 -14.50
C PHE A 216 -12.68 15.07 -14.36
N ARG A 217 -11.51 15.46 -14.86
CA ARG A 217 -10.93 16.81 -14.65
C ARG A 217 -11.88 17.93 -15.11
N ASN A 218 -12.60 17.71 -16.21
CA ASN A 218 -13.54 18.66 -16.79
C ASN A 218 -14.79 18.92 -15.94
N LEU A 219 -15.02 18.13 -14.88
CA LEU A 219 -16.17 18.26 -13.99
C LEU A 219 -15.83 19.04 -12.69
N GLY A 220 -14.65 19.65 -12.61
CA GLY A 220 -14.24 20.45 -11.46
C GLY A 220 -14.29 19.70 -10.12
N LEU A 221 -14.99 20.27 -9.13
CA LEU A 221 -15.11 19.67 -7.80
C LEU A 221 -15.84 18.32 -7.84
N PHE A 222 -16.89 18.22 -8.66
CA PHE A 222 -17.60 16.96 -8.86
C PHE A 222 -16.66 15.88 -9.39
N GLY A 223 -15.76 16.23 -10.31
CA GLY A 223 -14.74 15.32 -10.81
C GLY A 223 -13.77 14.82 -9.73
N THR A 224 -13.40 15.69 -8.80
CA THR A 224 -12.57 15.34 -7.64
C THR A 224 -13.29 14.36 -6.69
N LEU A 225 -14.57 14.61 -6.41
CA LEU A 225 -15.40 13.70 -5.62
C LEU A 225 -15.60 12.35 -6.33
N ALA A 226 -15.87 12.39 -7.65
CA ALA A 226 -16.01 11.19 -8.47
C ALA A 226 -14.74 10.33 -8.42
N ARG A 227 -13.54 10.92 -8.53
CA ARG A 227 -12.27 10.19 -8.36
C ARG A 227 -12.17 9.55 -6.98
N GLY A 228 -12.51 10.28 -5.92
CA GLY A 228 -12.53 9.76 -4.55
C GLY A 228 -13.44 8.55 -4.35
N VAL A 229 -14.44 8.34 -5.21
CA VAL A 229 -15.35 7.17 -5.16
C VAL A 229 -14.93 6.08 -6.15
N PHE A 230 -14.74 6.42 -7.43
CA PHE A 230 -14.50 5.44 -8.48
C PHE A 230 -13.10 4.82 -8.41
N TRP A 231 -12.06 5.60 -8.11
CA TRP A 231 -10.69 5.08 -8.11
C TRP A 231 -10.43 4.04 -7.02
N PRO A 232 -10.97 4.14 -5.78
CA PRO A 232 -10.90 3.05 -4.81
C PRO A 232 -11.53 1.75 -5.30
N ILE A 233 -12.69 1.84 -5.97
CA ILE A 233 -13.38 0.67 -6.53
C ILE A 233 -12.53 0.03 -7.63
N LEU A 234 -12.04 0.83 -8.57
CA LEU A 234 -11.15 0.36 -9.64
C LEU A 234 -9.89 -0.30 -9.05
N ALA A 235 -9.21 0.34 -8.11
CA ALA A 235 -7.99 -0.18 -7.51
C ALA A 235 -8.20 -1.49 -6.73
N MET A 236 -9.27 -1.62 -5.96
CA MET A 236 -9.56 -2.86 -5.23
C MET A 236 -9.96 -4.02 -6.13
N THR A 237 -10.58 -3.74 -7.29
CA THR A 237 -11.07 -4.76 -8.22
C THR A 237 -10.06 -5.12 -9.31
N GLY A 238 -9.08 -4.25 -9.57
CA GLY A 238 -8.17 -4.39 -10.71
C GLY A 238 -8.77 -3.94 -12.04
N ALA A 239 -10.02 -3.44 -12.07
CA ALA A 239 -10.73 -3.10 -13.30
C ALA A 239 -10.06 -2.00 -14.13
N PHE A 240 -9.20 -1.18 -13.52
CA PHE A 240 -8.42 -0.15 -14.22
C PHE A 240 -7.50 -0.71 -15.31
N ALA A 241 -7.05 -1.96 -15.21
CA ALA A 241 -6.20 -2.58 -16.25
C ALA A 241 -6.95 -2.82 -17.57
N VAL A 242 -8.28 -2.85 -17.56
CA VAL A 242 -9.10 -2.89 -18.78
C VAL A 242 -9.19 -1.51 -19.43
N LEU A 243 -9.16 -0.46 -18.61
CA LEU A 243 -9.31 0.93 -19.05
C LEU A 243 -7.99 1.55 -19.54
N SER A 244 -6.86 1.07 -19.02
CA SER A 244 -5.54 1.61 -19.35
C SER A 244 -4.77 0.65 -20.26
N PRO A 245 -4.10 1.18 -21.30
CA PRO A 245 -3.19 0.38 -22.13
C PRO A 245 -1.84 0.08 -21.45
N ALA A 246 -1.60 0.56 -20.22
CA ALA A 246 -0.32 0.40 -19.54
C ALA A 246 -0.09 -1.05 -19.09
N LEU A 247 0.87 -1.75 -19.71
CA LEU A 247 1.27 -3.11 -19.26
C LEU A 247 1.73 -3.12 -17.79
N ALA A 248 2.32 -2.02 -17.31
CA ALA A 248 2.75 -1.88 -15.91
C ALA A 248 1.59 -1.97 -14.89
N PHE A 249 0.34 -1.78 -15.32
CA PHE A 249 -0.84 -1.93 -14.46
C PHE A 249 -1.33 -3.36 -14.34
N ILE A 250 -0.94 -4.27 -15.23
CA ILE A 250 -1.37 -5.66 -15.20
C ILE A 250 -0.93 -6.36 -13.90
N PRO A 251 0.35 -6.29 -13.46
CA PRO A 251 0.75 -6.89 -12.18
C PRO A 251 -0.01 -6.31 -10.98
N VAL A 252 -0.32 -5.01 -10.99
CA VAL A 252 -1.07 -4.35 -9.91
C VAL A 252 -2.52 -4.88 -9.87
N ALA A 253 -3.16 -4.98 -11.03
CA ALA A 253 -4.53 -5.49 -11.15
C ALA A 253 -4.62 -6.96 -10.71
N ILE A 254 -3.70 -7.81 -11.17
CA ILE A 254 -3.60 -9.21 -10.73
C ILE A 254 -3.43 -9.26 -9.21
N GLY A 255 -2.52 -8.47 -8.64
CA GLY A 255 -2.32 -8.41 -7.20
C GLY A 255 -3.59 -7.97 -6.43
N SER A 256 -4.39 -7.08 -7.00
CA SER A 256 -5.65 -6.61 -6.41
C SER A 256 -6.72 -7.71 -6.40
N VAL A 257 -6.84 -8.44 -7.52
CA VAL A 257 -7.72 -9.62 -7.64
C VAL A 257 -7.28 -10.72 -6.67
N MET A 258 -5.98 -11.00 -6.55
CA MET A 258 -5.43 -11.98 -5.60
C MET A 258 -5.81 -11.65 -4.16
N ASN A 259 -5.74 -10.37 -3.77
CA ASN A 259 -6.15 -9.92 -2.44
C ASN A 259 -7.65 -10.16 -2.19
N GLN A 260 -8.50 -9.90 -3.19
CA GLN A 260 -9.95 -10.14 -3.07
C GLN A 260 -10.29 -11.63 -2.99
N ILE A 261 -9.65 -12.47 -3.80
CA ILE A 261 -9.80 -13.93 -3.75
C ILE A 261 -9.33 -14.45 -2.38
N TYR A 262 -8.17 -13.99 -1.88
CA TYR A 262 -7.69 -14.34 -0.55
C TYR A 262 -8.71 -13.96 0.53
N CYS A 263 -9.26 -12.74 0.47
CA CYS A 263 -10.28 -12.30 1.42
C CYS A 263 -11.53 -13.18 1.37
N ARG A 264 -12.01 -13.53 0.18
CA ARG A 264 -13.15 -14.44 0.01
C ARG A 264 -12.85 -15.83 0.57
N MET A 265 -11.63 -16.34 0.39
CA MET A 265 -11.21 -17.63 0.93
C MET A 265 -11.10 -17.61 2.46
N ALA A 266 -10.50 -16.58 3.06
CA ALA A 266 -10.29 -16.50 4.51
C ALA A 266 -11.53 -16.04 5.29
N THR A 267 -12.29 -15.09 4.73
CA THR A 267 -13.42 -14.45 5.42
C THR A 267 -14.79 -14.91 4.92
N GLY A 268 -14.83 -15.68 3.83
CA GLY A 268 -16.08 -16.03 3.18
C GLY A 268 -16.79 -14.83 2.54
N ARG A 269 -16.15 -13.65 2.38
CA ARG A 269 -16.74 -12.47 1.71
C ARG A 269 -15.65 -11.68 1.00
N PHE A 270 -16.03 -10.92 -0.02
CA PHE A 270 -15.12 -9.91 -0.59
C PHE A 270 -14.88 -8.78 0.42
N ALA A 271 -13.67 -8.25 0.44
CA ALA A 271 -13.26 -7.28 1.45
C ALA A 271 -13.41 -5.86 0.94
N VAL A 272 -14.26 -5.09 1.62
CA VAL A 272 -14.42 -3.65 1.39
C VAL A 272 -14.42 -2.91 2.75
N PRO A 273 -13.33 -3.00 3.55
CA PRO A 273 -13.29 -2.37 4.85
C PRO A 273 -13.22 -0.85 4.70
N LEU A 274 -14.12 -0.14 5.39
CA LEU A 274 -14.17 1.33 5.39
C LEU A 274 -12.82 1.97 5.75
N ALA A 275 -12.06 1.31 6.64
CA ALA A 275 -10.73 1.74 7.07
C ALA A 275 -9.68 1.77 5.94
N ILE A 276 -9.90 1.05 4.84
CA ILE A 276 -9.09 1.10 3.61
C ILE A 276 -9.70 2.07 2.60
N LEU A 277 -11.02 2.05 2.43
CA LEU A 277 -11.71 2.94 1.49
C LEU A 277 -11.50 4.42 1.79
N VAL A 278 -11.59 4.83 3.05
CA VAL A 278 -11.46 6.25 3.44
C VAL A 278 -10.10 6.85 3.04
N PRO A 279 -8.95 6.26 3.42
CA PRO A 279 -7.66 6.82 2.99
C PRO A 279 -7.47 6.74 1.47
N MET A 280 -7.97 5.70 0.79
CA MET A 280 -7.95 5.64 -0.67
C MET A 280 -8.76 6.79 -1.30
N ALA A 281 -9.96 7.07 -0.79
CA ALA A 281 -10.80 8.16 -1.28
C ALA A 281 -10.14 9.53 -1.09
N ILE A 282 -9.54 9.77 0.08
CA ILE A 282 -8.77 11.00 0.35
C ILE A 282 -7.62 11.15 -0.64
N ILE A 283 -6.81 10.09 -0.84
CA ILE A 283 -5.70 10.13 -1.80
C ILE A 283 -6.22 10.36 -3.23
N GLY A 284 -7.33 9.74 -3.61
CA GLY A 284 -7.93 9.91 -4.94
C GLY A 284 -8.41 11.34 -5.22
N ALA A 285 -8.85 12.06 -4.19
CA ALA A 285 -9.19 13.47 -4.28
C ALA A 285 -7.96 14.41 -4.33
N LEU A 286 -6.84 13.97 -3.75
CA LEU A 286 -5.62 14.78 -3.59
C LEU A 286 -4.57 14.57 -4.68
N VAL A 287 -4.67 13.55 -5.53
CA VAL A 287 -3.66 13.28 -6.57
C VAL A 287 -4.20 13.57 -7.97
N THR A 288 -3.31 14.04 -8.85
CA THR A 288 -3.67 14.52 -10.19
C THR A 288 -3.91 13.43 -11.23
N GLY A 289 -3.24 12.27 -11.09
CA GLY A 289 -3.30 11.16 -12.05
C GLY A 289 -3.43 9.79 -11.39
N TYR A 290 -3.91 8.80 -12.14
CA TYR A 290 -4.18 7.47 -11.60
C TYR A 290 -2.89 6.68 -11.33
N THR A 291 -1.86 6.89 -12.14
CA THR A 291 -0.52 6.33 -11.88
C THR A 291 0.03 6.78 -10.52
N ALA A 292 -0.09 8.07 -10.21
CA ALA A 292 0.30 8.60 -8.89
C ALA A 292 -0.57 7.98 -7.79
N TYR A 293 -1.89 7.95 -8.01
CA TYR A 293 -2.86 7.35 -7.10
C TYR A 293 -2.47 5.91 -6.70
N ILE A 294 -2.21 5.03 -7.67
CA ILE A 294 -1.80 3.64 -7.41
C ILE A 294 -0.55 3.56 -6.54
N ARG A 295 0.47 4.38 -6.78
CA ARG A 295 1.69 4.40 -5.96
C ARG A 295 1.41 4.74 -4.49
N TYR A 296 0.44 5.63 -4.24
CA TYR A 296 0.04 6.01 -2.89
C TYR A 296 -0.88 4.97 -2.23
N VAL A 297 -1.80 4.35 -2.96
CA VAL A 297 -2.77 3.40 -2.37
C VAL A 297 -2.26 1.97 -2.33
N TYR A 298 -1.20 1.62 -3.05
CA TYR A 298 -0.72 0.24 -3.09
C TYR A 298 -0.40 -0.35 -1.71
N PRO A 299 0.26 0.35 -0.76
CA PRO A 299 0.44 -0.16 0.59
C PRO A 299 -0.87 -0.51 1.29
N LEU A 300 -1.95 0.24 1.04
CA LEU A 300 -3.29 -0.03 1.56
C LEU A 300 -3.90 -1.30 0.93
N LEU A 301 -3.69 -1.50 -0.37
CA LEU A 301 -4.11 -2.74 -1.05
C LEU A 301 -3.38 -3.96 -0.48
N VAL A 302 -2.09 -3.85 -0.14
CA VAL A 302 -1.34 -4.95 0.48
C VAL A 302 -1.87 -5.32 1.87
N VAL A 303 -2.29 -4.35 2.68
CA VAL A 303 -2.84 -4.62 4.03
C VAL A 303 -4.35 -4.84 4.06
N LEU A 304 -5.04 -4.70 2.93
CA LEU A 304 -6.48 -4.95 2.81
C LEU A 304 -6.88 -6.31 3.41
N PRO A 305 -6.21 -7.45 3.07
CA PRO A 305 -6.52 -8.73 3.68
C PRO A 305 -6.37 -8.77 5.20
N ILE A 306 -5.33 -8.12 5.72
CA ILE A 306 -5.02 -8.08 7.15
C ILE A 306 -6.15 -7.38 7.90
N VAL A 307 -6.53 -6.19 7.42
CA VAL A 307 -7.59 -5.38 8.01
C VAL A 307 -8.94 -6.10 7.94
N ALA A 308 -9.27 -6.73 6.81
CA ALA A 308 -10.54 -7.43 6.63
C ALA A 308 -10.69 -8.63 7.60
N ILE A 309 -9.64 -9.43 7.75
CA ILE A 309 -9.64 -10.58 8.67
C ILE A 309 -9.72 -10.11 10.12
N GLN A 310 -8.94 -9.12 10.52
CA GLN A 310 -8.96 -8.58 11.88
C GLN A 310 -10.35 -8.00 12.24
N GLN A 311 -11.00 -7.31 11.30
CA GLN A 311 -12.36 -6.80 11.50
C GLN A 311 -13.36 -7.93 11.72
N ARG A 312 -13.35 -8.95 10.86
CA ARG A 312 -14.23 -10.13 11.01
C ARG A 312 -14.02 -10.82 12.36
N TYR A 313 -12.76 -11.02 12.74
CA TYR A 313 -12.41 -11.64 14.02
C TYR A 313 -12.93 -10.83 15.21
N THR A 314 -12.80 -9.50 15.15
CA THR A 314 -13.34 -8.61 16.20
C THR A 314 -14.87 -8.71 16.28
N GLU A 315 -15.56 -8.69 15.14
CA GLU A 315 -17.02 -8.83 15.09
C GLU A 315 -17.50 -10.17 15.66
N GLU A 316 -16.77 -11.26 15.39
CA GLU A 316 -17.09 -12.59 15.91
C GLU A 316 -16.90 -12.67 17.43
N VAL A 317 -15.79 -12.14 17.95
CA VAL A 317 -15.53 -12.06 19.40
C VAL A 317 -16.60 -11.24 20.11
N ASP A 318 -17.00 -10.11 19.54
CA ASP A 318 -18.04 -9.26 20.13
C ASP A 318 -19.41 -9.95 20.14
N ARG A 319 -19.75 -10.71 19.08
CA ARG A 319 -20.99 -11.53 19.05
C ARG A 319 -20.98 -12.63 20.10
N LEU A 320 -19.87 -13.36 20.26
CA LEU A 320 -19.75 -14.41 21.28
C LEU A 320 -19.90 -13.83 22.68
N ARG A 321 -19.27 -12.68 22.95
CA ARG A 321 -19.44 -11.96 24.22
C ARG A 321 -20.88 -11.56 24.50
N GLN A 322 -21.59 -11.05 23.49
CA GLN A 322 -23.02 -10.71 23.61
C GLN A 322 -23.89 -11.93 23.89
N ALA A 323 -23.50 -13.10 23.37
CA ALA A 323 -24.16 -14.37 23.64
C ALA A 323 -23.76 -15.01 24.99
N GLY A 324 -22.91 -14.36 25.79
CA GLY A 324 -22.39 -14.92 27.04
C GLY A 324 -21.40 -16.08 26.84
N ILE A 325 -20.90 -16.30 25.62
CA ILE A 325 -19.96 -17.36 25.29
C ILE A 325 -18.54 -16.82 25.42
N ALA A 326 -17.72 -17.45 26.27
CA ALA A 326 -16.31 -17.12 26.39
C ALA A 326 -15.60 -17.41 25.05
N PRO A 327 -14.96 -16.42 24.40
CA PRO A 327 -14.23 -16.67 23.17
C PRO A 327 -13.03 -17.56 23.47
N ALA A 328 -12.97 -18.75 22.85
CA ALA A 328 -11.95 -19.77 23.09
C ALA A 328 -10.50 -19.34 22.76
N PHE A 329 -10.30 -18.13 22.21
CA PHE A 329 -9.05 -17.69 21.60
C PHE A 329 -8.56 -16.30 22.06
N ALA A 330 -9.04 -15.80 23.20
CA ALA A 330 -8.56 -14.53 23.76
C ALA A 330 -7.18 -14.69 24.44
N ALA A 331 -6.11 -14.85 23.65
CA ALA A 331 -4.71 -14.72 24.06
C ALA A 331 -3.90 -13.92 23.02
#